data_AF-A0A2P5B4P3-F1
#
_entry.id   AF-A0A2P5B4P3-F1
#
_cell.length_a   1.000
_cell.length_b   1.000
_cell.length_c   1.000
_cell.angle_alpha   90.00
_cell.angle_beta   90.00
_cell.angle_gamma   90.00
#
_symmetry.space_group_name_H-M   'P 1'
#
loop_
_entity.id
_entity.type
_entity.pdbx_description
1 polymer ?
#
loop_
_entity_poly.entity_id
_entity_poly.type
_entity_poly.pdbx_seq_one_letter_code
_entity_poly.pdbx_strand_id
1 'polypeptide(L)'
;MFDEVFHDTVLPNYLAACQKVSVQLAVWNESIALFVFMREISITKFIQVWVPGDSYDGVNGRPCSWIKKLTIGPSANIVYPLTFLKNDEVLMRTEGGRFFLYNLHHQMYRVFTMAENTHPEWECSYVKSLLSVQGGYQSRS
;
A
#
# COMPACT_ATOMS: atom_id res chain seq x y z
N MET A 1 -19.54 12.88 21.44
CA MET A 1 -19.12 12.63 20.05
C MET A 1 -17.69 13.15 19.97
N PHE A 2 -16.72 12.29 19.65
CA PHE A 2 -15.34 12.76 19.48
C PHE A 2 -15.19 13.29 18.06
N ASP A 3 -14.56 14.45 17.93
CA ASP A 3 -14.18 14.99 16.63
C ASP A 3 -13.00 14.15 16.12
N GLU A 4 -13.19 13.50 14.97
CA GLU A 4 -12.11 12.79 14.28
C GLU A 4 -11.16 13.82 13.68
N VAL A 5 -9.88 13.71 14.02
CA VAL A 5 -8.83 14.58 13.47
C VAL A 5 -8.08 13.79 12.41
N PHE A 6 -8.12 14.28 11.17
CA PHE A 6 -7.34 13.73 10.07
C PHE A 6 -6.00 14.44 9.96
N HIS A 7 -4.95 13.67 9.68
CA HIS A 7 -3.60 14.15 9.53
C HIS A 7 -3.07 13.79 8.15
N ASP A 8 -2.61 14.79 7.39
CA ASP A 8 -1.82 14.58 6.19
C ASP A 8 -0.45 13.96 6.51
N THR A 9 0.07 13.18 5.57
CA THR A 9 1.43 12.63 5.60
C THR A 9 2.16 13.01 4.32
N VAL A 10 3.48 13.22 4.41
CA VAL A 10 4.33 13.40 3.23
C VAL A 10 4.40 12.09 2.45
N LEU A 11 4.50 12.15 1.12
CA LEU A 11 4.80 10.99 0.29
C LEU A 11 6.32 10.71 0.29
N PRO A 12 6.77 9.46 0.05
CA PRO A 12 8.18 9.16 -0.13
C PRO A 12 8.89 10.12 -1.11
N ASN A 13 9.99 10.77 -0.68
CA ASN A 13 10.63 11.90 -1.37
C ASN A 13 10.94 11.70 -2.87
N TYR A 14 11.23 10.47 -3.31
CA TYR A 14 11.56 10.18 -4.71
C TYR A 14 10.34 10.23 -5.65
N LEU A 15 9.12 10.19 -5.10
CA LEU A 15 7.88 10.30 -5.87
C LEU A 15 7.71 11.68 -6.49
N ALA A 16 8.15 12.73 -5.81
CA ALA A 16 8.04 14.11 -6.28
C ALA A 16 8.84 14.38 -7.56
N ALA A 17 9.87 13.57 -7.84
CA ALA A 17 10.78 13.77 -8.96
C ALA A 17 10.43 12.95 -10.22
N CYS A 18 9.50 11.98 -10.15
CA CYS A 18 9.31 11.00 -11.21
C CYS A 18 7.88 11.00 -11.80
N GLN A 19 7.73 11.60 -12.97
CA GLN A 19 6.44 11.83 -13.65
C GLN A 19 5.70 10.55 -14.11
N LYS A 20 6.34 9.37 -14.05
CA LYS A 20 5.78 8.08 -14.52
C LYS A 20 5.51 7.08 -13.40
N VAL A 21 5.50 7.52 -12.15
CA VAL A 21 5.30 6.65 -11.00
C VAL A 21 3.84 6.66 -10.58
N SER A 22 3.28 5.47 -10.39
CA SER A 22 1.96 5.24 -9.83
C SER A 22 2.08 4.83 -8.37
N VAL A 23 1.10 5.25 -7.56
CA VAL A 23 1.05 4.97 -6.13
C VAL A 23 -0.30 4.35 -5.80
N GLN A 24 -0.31 3.28 -5.02
CA GLN A 24 -1.51 2.62 -4.52
C GLN A 24 -1.39 2.43 -3.01
N LEU A 25 -2.41 2.88 -2.27
CA LEU A 25 -2.51 2.67 -0.83
C LEU A 25 -3.01 1.25 -0.53
N ALA A 26 -2.46 0.63 0.50
CA ALA A 26 -2.90 -0.66 1.00
C ALA A 26 -2.71 -0.74 2.52
N VAL A 27 -3.32 -1.76 3.14
CA VAL A 27 -3.09 -2.11 4.54
C VAL A 27 -2.24 -3.36 4.59
N TRP A 28 -1.15 -3.36 5.37
CA TRP A 28 -0.26 -4.49 5.53
C TRP A 28 0.12 -4.66 7.01
N ASN A 29 -0.10 -5.85 7.57
CA ASN A 29 0.18 -6.15 8.98
C ASN A 29 -0.33 -5.07 9.94
N GLU A 30 -1.61 -4.72 9.78
CA GLU A 30 -2.31 -3.71 10.59
C GLU A 30 -1.74 -2.28 10.49
N SER A 31 -0.82 -2.04 9.56
CA SER A 31 -0.24 -0.73 9.26
C SER A 31 -0.57 -0.28 7.84
N ILE A 32 -0.37 1.00 7.57
CA ILE A 32 -0.49 1.56 6.24
C ILE A 32 0.73 1.15 5.41
N ALA A 33 0.50 0.80 4.14
CA ALA A 33 1.55 0.57 3.17
C ALA A 33 1.26 1.31 1.85
N LEU A 34 2.33 1.69 1.16
CA LEU A 34 2.28 2.25 -0.18
C LEU A 34 2.95 1.29 -1.15
N PHE A 35 2.22 0.88 -2.17
CA PHE A 35 2.81 0.36 -3.39
C PHE A 35 3.22 1.52 -4.27
N VAL A 36 4.47 1.53 -4.68
CA VAL A 36 5.01 2.49 -5.63
C VAL A 36 5.58 1.74 -6.81
N PHE A 37 5.07 2.01 -8.01
CA PHE A 37 5.44 1.23 -9.18
C PHE A 37 5.56 2.12 -10.42
N MET A 38 6.52 1.79 -11.26
CA MET A 38 6.74 2.48 -12.54
C MET A 38 6.17 1.64 -13.67
N ARG A 39 5.30 2.25 -14.47
CA ARG A 39 4.80 1.65 -15.71
C ARG A 39 5.63 2.14 -16.88
N GLU A 40 6.17 1.22 -17.66
CA GLU A 40 6.69 1.52 -18.99
C GLU A 40 6.09 0.51 -19.95
N ILE A 41 5.34 1.01 -20.95
CA ILE A 41 4.74 0.28 -22.08
C ILE A 41 4.47 -1.21 -21.75
N SER A 42 3.29 -1.45 -21.17
CA SER A 42 2.72 -2.76 -20.79
C SER A 42 3.47 -3.62 -19.76
N ILE A 43 4.58 -3.15 -19.19
CA ILE A 43 5.32 -3.88 -18.15
C ILE A 43 5.58 -3.00 -16.92
N THR A 44 5.40 -3.58 -15.73
CA THR A 44 5.87 -2.97 -14.49
C THR A 44 7.34 -3.30 -14.28
N LYS A 45 8.21 -2.28 -14.22
CA LYS A 45 9.65 -2.50 -14.00
C LYS A 45 9.94 -3.06 -12.62
N PHE A 46 9.23 -2.54 -11.63
CA PHE A 46 9.32 -2.97 -10.24
C PHE A 46 8.11 -2.43 -9.47
N ILE A 47 7.81 -3.10 -8.36
CA ILE A 47 6.86 -2.61 -7.36
C ILE A 47 7.63 -2.49 -6.05
N GLN A 48 7.75 -1.27 -5.52
CA GLN A 48 8.31 -1.04 -4.19
C GLN A 48 7.18 -0.98 -3.17
N VAL A 49 7.43 -1.53 -2.00
CA VAL A 49 6.53 -1.43 -0.84
C VAL A 49 7.19 -0.54 0.20
N TRP A 50 6.47 0.49 0.61
CA TRP A 50 6.89 1.44 1.64
C TRP A 50 5.91 1.41 2.78
N VAL A 51 6.40 1.57 4.01
CA VAL A 51 5.57 1.71 5.20
C VAL A 51 5.99 2.98 5.95
N PRO A 52 5.11 3.56 6.80
CA PRO A 52 5.49 4.63 7.70
C PRO A 52 6.73 4.26 8.50
N GLY A 53 7.67 5.18 8.63
CA GLY A 53 8.84 5.01 9.48
C GLY A 53 8.49 5.14 10.96
N ASP A 54 9.40 4.68 11.81
CA ASP A 54 9.23 4.70 13.27
C ASP A 54 9.39 6.10 13.87
N SER A 55 9.88 7.07 13.09
CA SER A 55 10.03 8.46 13.53
C SER A 55 8.72 9.21 13.34
N TYR A 56 8.24 9.80 14.43
CA TYR A 56 7.03 10.63 14.43
C TYR A 56 7.40 12.08 14.72
N ASP A 57 6.67 13.04 14.15
CA ASP A 57 6.76 14.42 14.59
C ASP A 57 6.21 14.47 16.02
N GLY A 58 7.03 14.91 16.97
CA GLY A 58 6.60 14.98 18.38
C GLY A 58 5.41 15.90 18.61
N VAL A 59 5.04 16.70 17.60
CA VAL A 59 4.01 17.73 17.64
C VAL A 59 2.65 17.20 17.18
N ASN A 60 2.58 16.30 16.20
CA ASN A 60 1.31 15.80 15.64
C ASN A 60 1.21 14.27 15.60
N GLY A 61 2.21 13.52 16.07
CA GLY A 61 2.23 12.06 16.02
C GLY A 61 2.22 11.53 14.57
N ARG A 62 2.72 12.30 13.60
CA ARG A 62 2.74 11.95 12.18
C ARG A 62 4.04 11.26 11.80
N PRO A 63 4.03 10.21 10.97
CA PRO A 63 5.27 9.63 10.47
C PRO A 63 6.06 10.69 9.69
N CYS A 64 7.27 10.99 10.14
CA CYS A 64 8.16 11.95 9.49
C CYS A 64 8.76 11.41 8.19
N SER A 65 8.66 10.11 7.96
CA SER A 65 9.35 9.44 6.86
C SER A 65 8.66 8.13 6.47
N TRP A 66 9.05 7.61 5.30
CA TRP A 66 8.67 6.29 4.82
C TRP A 66 9.89 5.41 4.70
N ILE A 67 9.77 4.15 5.10
CA ILE A 67 10.80 3.13 5.00
C ILE A 67 10.42 2.16 3.88
N LYS A 68 11.32 1.99 2.91
CA LYS A 68 11.18 0.95 1.88
C LYS A 68 11.41 -0.42 2.53
N LYS A 69 10.39 -1.28 2.50
CA LYS A 69 10.49 -2.63 3.07
C LYS A 69 11.00 -3.64 2.05
N LEU A 70 10.52 -3.58 0.82
CA LEU A 70 10.93 -4.52 -0.22
C LEU A 70 10.72 -3.96 -1.63
N THR A 71 11.30 -4.65 -2.60
CA THR A 71 11.11 -4.41 -4.03
C THR A 71 10.74 -5.74 -4.68
N ILE A 72 9.57 -5.79 -5.31
CA ILE A 72 9.11 -6.90 -6.14
C ILE A 72 9.62 -6.64 -7.55
N GLY A 73 10.33 -7.63 -8.10
CA GLY A 73 10.95 -7.53 -9.42
C GLY A 73 9.94 -7.49 -10.58
N PRO A 74 10.43 -7.20 -11.79
CA PRO A 74 9.60 -7.23 -12.99
C PRO A 74 9.08 -8.65 -13.19
N SER A 75 7.76 -8.78 -13.30
CA SER A 75 7.10 -10.03 -13.64
C SER A 75 6.36 -9.85 -14.95
N ALA A 76 6.56 -10.80 -15.86
CA ALA A 76 5.93 -10.77 -17.17
C ALA A 76 4.40 -10.66 -16.98
N ASN A 77 3.83 -9.60 -17.56
CA ASN A 77 2.39 -9.29 -17.58
C ASN A 77 1.78 -8.73 -16.29
N ILE A 78 2.51 -8.51 -15.20
CA ILE A 78 1.94 -7.84 -14.01
C ILE A 78 2.02 -6.33 -14.17
N VAL A 79 0.88 -5.66 -13.97
CA VAL A 79 0.75 -4.22 -14.21
C VAL A 79 0.34 -3.43 -12.97
N TYR A 80 -0.41 -4.04 -12.05
CA TYR A 80 -0.96 -3.31 -10.89
C TYR A 80 -0.97 -4.12 -9.60
N PRO A 81 -0.25 -3.69 -8.55
CA PRO A 81 -0.54 -4.14 -7.18
C PRO A 81 -1.83 -3.49 -6.68
N LEU A 82 -2.65 -4.26 -5.97
CA LEU A 82 -3.98 -3.82 -5.55
C LEU A 82 -4.09 -3.70 -4.04
N THR A 83 -3.81 -4.79 -3.33
CA THR A 83 -3.86 -4.84 -1.87
C THR A 83 -3.05 -6.01 -1.34
N PHE A 84 -2.73 -5.98 -0.04
CA PHE A 84 -2.29 -7.15 0.68
C PHE A 84 -3.48 -7.98 1.14
N LEU A 85 -3.31 -9.29 1.08
CA LEU A 85 -4.17 -10.29 1.67
C LEU A 85 -3.45 -10.93 2.86
N LYS A 86 -4.11 -11.91 3.48
CA LYS A 86 -3.51 -12.69 4.56
C LYS A 86 -2.23 -13.40 4.09
N ASN A 87 -1.34 -13.70 5.04
CA ASN A 87 -0.09 -14.44 4.81
C ASN A 87 0.89 -13.75 3.84
N ASP A 88 0.95 -12.41 3.89
CA ASP A 88 1.84 -11.61 3.04
C ASP A 88 1.67 -11.91 1.54
N GLU A 89 0.43 -12.13 1.11
CA GLU A 89 0.08 -12.27 -0.30
C GLU A 89 -0.37 -10.92 -0.87
N VAL A 90 0.08 -10.59 -2.07
CA VAL A 90 -0.31 -9.38 -2.78
C VAL A 90 -1.22 -9.76 -3.93
N LEU A 91 -2.41 -9.19 -3.97
CA LEU A 91 -3.29 -9.27 -5.12
C LEU A 91 -2.81 -8.30 -6.20
N MET A 92 -2.60 -8.84 -7.40
CA MET A 92 -2.11 -8.09 -8.55
C MET A 92 -2.99 -8.30 -9.77
N ARG A 93 -3.04 -7.30 -10.64
CA ARG A 93 -3.78 -7.31 -11.91
C ARG A 93 -2.85 -7.17 -13.10
N THR A 94 -3.14 -7.93 -14.15
CA THR A 94 -2.48 -7.78 -15.46
C THR A 94 -3.20 -6.79 -16.36
N GLU A 95 -2.56 -6.39 -17.45
CA GLU A 95 -3.20 -5.56 -18.48
C GLU A 95 -4.44 -6.24 -19.06
N GLY A 96 -4.37 -7.56 -19.27
CA GLY A 96 -5.49 -8.37 -19.76
C GLY A 96 -6.59 -8.63 -18.71
N GLY A 97 -6.57 -7.93 -17.57
CA GLY A 97 -7.61 -8.00 -16.55
C GLY A 97 -7.58 -9.26 -15.69
N ARG A 98 -6.56 -10.11 -15.80
CA ARG A 98 -6.41 -11.31 -14.97
C ARG A 98 -5.82 -10.94 -13.61
N PHE A 99 -6.13 -11.75 -12.61
CA PHE A 99 -5.63 -11.60 -11.26
C PHE A 99 -4.57 -12.64 -10.92
N PHE A 100 -3.59 -12.21 -10.13
CA PHE A 100 -2.53 -13.05 -9.61
C PHE A 100 -2.34 -12.77 -8.13
N LEU A 101 -2.01 -13.81 -7.40
CA LEU A 101 -1.57 -13.70 -6.01
C LEU A 101 -0.06 -13.90 -5.98
N TYR A 102 0.64 -12.91 -5.47
CA TYR A 102 2.09 -12.93 -5.29
C TYR A 102 2.41 -13.11 -3.80
N ASN A 103 3.01 -14.24 -3.43
CA ASN A 103 3.43 -14.46 -2.05
C ASN A 103 4.80 -13.84 -1.81
N LEU A 104 4.93 -12.94 -0.82
CA LEU A 104 6.18 -12.25 -0.54
C LEU A 104 7.29 -13.18 -0.03
N HIS A 105 6.97 -14.24 0.70
CA HIS A 105 7.96 -15.16 1.27
C HIS A 105 8.59 -16.05 0.21
N HIS A 106 7.76 -16.62 -0.67
CA HIS A 106 8.22 -17.57 -1.68
C HIS A 106 8.50 -16.93 -3.04
N GLN A 107 8.11 -15.67 -3.22
CA GLN A 107 8.21 -14.93 -4.48
C GLN A 107 7.53 -15.65 -5.65
N MET A 108 6.46 -16.41 -5.36
CA MET A 108 5.71 -17.20 -6.33
C MET A 108 4.40 -16.52 -6.69
N TYR A 109 4.03 -16.62 -7.98
CA TYR A 109 2.71 -16.24 -8.48
C TYR A 109 1.79 -17.45 -8.57
N ARG A 110 0.53 -17.29 -8.17
CA ARG A 110 -0.55 -18.20 -8.56
C ARG A 110 -1.66 -17.44 -9.27
N VAL A 111 -2.23 -18.06 -10.30
CA VAL A 111 -3.38 -17.50 -11.00
C VAL A 111 -4.54 -17.43 -10.02
N PHE A 112 -5.18 -16.26 -9.97
CA PHE A 112 -6.40 -16.05 -9.21
C PHE A 112 -7.55 -15.85 -10.20
N THR A 113 -8.49 -16.78 -10.20
CA THR A 113 -9.69 -16.71 -11.02
C THR A 113 -10.82 -16.09 -10.21
N MET A 114 -11.26 -14.91 -10.62
CA MET A 114 -12.56 -14.37 -10.22
C MET A 114 -13.62 -14.80 -11.24
N ALA A 115 -14.88 -14.83 -10.84
CA ALA A 115 -15.98 -15.09 -11.76
C ALA A 115 -15.94 -14.10 -12.94
N GLU A 116 -16.23 -14.59 -14.15
CA GLU A 116 -16.26 -13.75 -15.35
C GLU A 116 -17.25 -12.58 -15.15
N ASN A 117 -16.83 -11.38 -15.57
CA ASN A 117 -17.57 -10.11 -15.52
C ASN A 117 -17.51 -9.28 -14.22
N THR A 118 -16.71 -9.67 -13.22
CA THR A 118 -16.35 -8.73 -12.16
C THR A 118 -15.16 -7.87 -12.59
N HIS A 119 -15.39 -6.58 -12.82
CA HIS A 119 -14.36 -5.55 -12.74
C HIS A 119 -14.41 -4.92 -11.35
N PRO A 120 -13.84 -5.58 -10.32
CA PRO A 120 -13.80 -4.96 -9.00
C PRO A 120 -12.99 -3.66 -9.08
N GLU A 121 -13.66 -2.55 -8.80
CA GLU A 121 -12.99 -1.32 -8.39
C GLU A 121 -12.58 -1.54 -6.93
N TRP A 122 -11.27 -1.56 -6.64
CA TRP A 122 -10.81 -1.66 -5.26
C TRP A 122 -10.81 -0.29 -4.62
N GLU A 123 -11.81 -0.08 -3.79
CA GLU A 123 -11.89 1.09 -2.92
C GLU A 123 -11.59 0.65 -1.49
N CYS A 124 -10.64 1.34 -0.84
CA CYS A 124 -10.41 1.17 0.59
C CYS A 124 -11.44 2.00 1.34
N SER A 125 -12.53 1.39 1.81
CA SER A 125 -13.54 2.09 2.62
C SER A 125 -13.07 2.24 4.07
N TYR A 126 -12.98 3.47 4.56
CA TYR A 126 -12.85 3.74 6.00
C TYR A 126 -14.21 3.53 6.67
N VAL A 127 -14.26 2.67 7.70
CA VAL A 127 -15.45 2.51 8.54
C VAL A 127 -15.15 3.14 9.89
N LYS A 128 -15.94 4.15 10.26
CA LYS A 128 -15.88 4.81 11.56
C LYS A 128 -16.08 3.79 12.68
N SER A 129 -15.08 3.66 13.56
CA SER A 129 -15.20 2.83 14.76
C SER A 129 -15.77 3.66 15.91
N LEU A 130 -16.71 3.08 16.67
CA LEU A 130 -17.19 3.67 17.92
C LEU A 130 -16.19 3.50 19.08
N LEU A 131 -15.11 2.74 18.86
CA LEU A 131 -14.08 2.53 19.85
C LEU A 131 -13.09 3.70 19.80
N SER A 132 -13.07 4.47 20.89
CA SER A 132 -12.06 5.51 21.11
C SER A 132 -10.69 4.85 21.23
N VAL A 133 -9.81 5.07 20.25
CA VAL A 133 -8.39 4.72 20.38
C VAL A 133 -7.75 5.79 21.26
N GLN A 134 -7.34 5.40 22.46
CA GLN A 134 -6.75 6.32 23.42
C GLN A 134 -5.35 6.70 22.94
N GLY A 135 -5.22 7.87 22.31
CA GLY A 135 -3.92 8.44 21.96
C GLY A 135 -3.07 8.55 23.21
N GLY A 136 -1.86 7.97 23.19
CA GLY A 136 -0.97 7.91 24.35
C GLY A 136 -0.76 9.29 24.97
N TYR A 137 -1.03 9.41 26.26
CA TYR A 137 -0.72 10.60 27.03
C TYR A 137 0.80 10.84 27.00
N GLN A 138 1.22 11.98 26.44
CA GLN A 138 2.56 12.50 26.68
C GLN A 138 2.59 13.15 28.06
N SER A 139 3.32 12.54 28.99
CA SER A 139 3.78 13.21 30.21
C SER A 139 4.80 14.27 29.82
N ARG A 140 4.43 15.54 29.92
CA ARG A 140 5.39 16.65 29.92
C ARG A 140 6.25 16.57 31.19
N SER A 141 7.57 16.46 31.02
CA SER A 141 8.57 16.83 32.02
C SER A 141 9.44 17.93 31.44
#